data_AF-A0A243RCI9-F1
#
_entry.id   AF-A0A243RCI9-F1
#
_cell.length_a   1.000
_cell.length_b   1.000
_cell.length_c   1.000
_cell.angle_alpha   90.00
_cell.angle_beta   90.00
_cell.angle_gamma   90.00
#
_symmetry.space_group_name_H-M   'P 1'
#
loop_
_entity.id
_entity.type
_entity.pdbx_description
1 polymer ?
#
loop_
_entity_poly.entity_id
_entity_poly.type
_entity_poly.pdbx_seq_one_letter_code
_entity_poly.pdbx_strand_id
1 'polypeptide(L)'
;MSEPVFDMHPTATPEVIAERQALAERVCRELHRAGLPVHRGDLSGGPHSRPGVDVHVAPFIEGGVYVDWSTDAELRDAALNLFAQGIDYSNPPPIVSHHNTVLQHMQSALLGILTSAGFEVEEPDRHGHGSMVHVTGLRS
;
A
#
# COMPACT_ATOMS: atom_id res chain seq x y z
N MET A 1 -26.26 -22.46 -18.18
CA MET A 1 -25.26 -21.37 -18.07
C MET A 1 -24.84 -21.37 -16.62
N SER A 2 -23.61 -21.82 -16.34
CA SER A 2 -23.07 -21.81 -14.99
C SER A 2 -22.56 -20.40 -14.72
N GLU A 3 -23.02 -19.77 -13.64
CA GLU A 3 -22.45 -18.51 -13.16
C GLU A 3 -20.95 -18.73 -12.89
N PRO A 4 -20.06 -17.78 -13.25
CA PRO A 4 -18.67 -17.87 -12.87
C PRO A 4 -18.60 -17.75 -11.34
N VAL A 5 -18.33 -18.87 -10.68
CA VAL A 5 -17.88 -18.87 -9.29
C VAL A 5 -16.53 -18.15 -9.32
N PHE A 6 -16.52 -16.88 -8.95
CA PHE A 6 -15.27 -16.23 -8.57
C PHE A 6 -14.76 -17.03 -7.38
N ASP A 7 -13.70 -17.83 -7.59
CA ASP A 7 -12.98 -18.47 -6.52
C ASP A 7 -12.50 -17.36 -5.59
N MET A 8 -13.27 -17.08 -4.55
CA MET A 8 -12.88 -16.16 -3.50
C MET A 8 -11.62 -16.75 -2.89
N HIS A 9 -10.49 -16.05 -3.05
CA HIS A 9 -9.24 -16.45 -2.44
C HIS A 9 -9.51 -16.82 -0.98
N PRO A 10 -9.10 -18.01 -0.53
CA PRO A 10 -9.41 -18.47 0.81
C PRO A 10 -8.90 -17.44 1.82
N THR A 11 -9.76 -17.12 2.77
CA THR A 11 -9.45 -16.17 3.85
C THR A 11 -8.55 -16.85 4.88
N ALA A 12 -7.63 -16.10 5.47
CA ALA A 12 -6.86 -16.58 6.62
C ALA A 12 -7.78 -16.84 7.83
N THR A 13 -7.31 -17.68 8.74
CA THR A 13 -8.00 -17.94 10.02
C THR A 13 -8.12 -16.65 10.84
N PRO A 14 -9.15 -16.51 11.71
CA PRO A 14 -9.33 -15.34 12.57
C PRO A 14 -8.09 -14.99 13.41
N GLU A 15 -7.36 -16.00 13.89
CA GLU A 15 -6.14 -15.84 14.67
C GLU A 15 -5.04 -15.14 13.86
N VAL A 16 -4.79 -15.61 12.63
CA VAL A 16 -3.84 -14.99 11.69
C VAL A 16 -4.25 -13.56 11.34
N ILE A 17 -5.55 -13.30 11.16
CA ILE A 17 -6.06 -11.95 10.91
C ILE A 17 -5.79 -11.05 12.12
N ALA A 18 -6.04 -11.53 13.34
CA ALA A 18 -5.78 -10.78 14.56
C ALA A 18 -4.28 -10.46 14.74
N GLU A 19 -3.39 -11.40 14.42
CA GLU A 19 -1.93 -11.17 14.42
C GLU A 19 -1.54 -10.08 13.40
N ARG A 20 -2.10 -10.13 12.18
CA ARG A 20 -1.87 -9.11 11.16
C ARG A 20 -2.42 -7.75 11.57
N GLN A 21 -3.57 -7.70 12.23
CA GLN A 21 -4.12 -6.45 12.77
C GLN A 21 -3.21 -5.86 13.84
N ALA A 22 -2.71 -6.68 14.77
CA ALA A 22 -1.75 -6.24 15.78
C ALA A 22 -0.44 -5.74 15.13
N LEU A 23 0.05 -6.42 14.08
CA LEU A 23 1.21 -5.96 13.31
C LEU A 23 0.95 -4.60 12.63
N ALA A 24 -0.21 -4.45 11.98
CA ALA A 24 -0.61 -3.18 11.35
C ALA A 24 -0.67 -2.03 12.36
N GLU A 25 -1.19 -2.24 13.57
CA GLU A 25 -1.19 -1.21 14.63
C GLU A 25 0.21 -0.79 15.05
N ARG A 26 1.15 -1.75 15.13
CA ARG A 26 2.55 -1.45 15.43
C ARG A 26 3.20 -0.64 14.32
N VAL A 27 2.97 -1.04 13.07
CA VAL A 27 3.42 -0.30 11.87
C VAL A 27 2.90 1.13 11.91
N CYS A 28 1.59 1.32 12.13
CA CYS A 28 1.00 2.65 12.24
C CYS A 28 1.65 3.52 13.32
N ARG A 29 1.94 2.94 14.49
CA ARG A 29 2.58 3.66 15.60
C ARG A 29 3.99 4.11 15.24
N GLU A 30 4.81 3.24 14.65
CA GLU A 30 6.19 3.62 14.32
C GLU A 30 6.25 4.66 13.18
N LEU A 31 5.37 4.55 12.18
CA LEU A 31 5.26 5.56 11.13
C LEU A 31 4.78 6.92 11.67
N HIS A 32 3.85 6.94 12.64
CA HIS A 32 3.48 8.17 13.35
C HIS A 32 4.67 8.75 14.14
N ARG A 33 5.48 7.90 14.79
CA ARG A 33 6.69 8.35 15.51
C ARG A 33 7.76 8.92 14.56
N ALA A 34 7.79 8.45 13.32
CA ALA A 34 8.61 9.03 12.25
C ALA A 34 8.05 10.36 11.71
N GLY A 35 6.88 10.81 12.18
CA GLY A 35 6.26 12.07 11.81
C GLY A 35 5.39 12.00 10.55
N LEU A 36 5.08 10.81 10.06
CA LEU A 36 4.22 10.65 8.88
C LEU A 36 2.73 10.68 9.29
N PRO A 37 1.85 11.28 8.47
CA PRO A 37 0.41 11.09 8.60
C PRO A 37 0.07 9.65 8.17
N VAL A 38 -0.58 8.89 9.05
CA VAL A 38 -0.88 7.47 8.80
C VAL A 38 -2.37 7.19 9.03
N HIS A 39 -2.93 6.35 8.16
CA HIS A 39 -4.33 5.98 8.17
C HIS A 39 -4.49 4.45 8.06
N ARG A 40 -5.57 3.94 8.64
CA ARG A 40 -5.98 2.53 8.52
C ARG A 40 -6.95 2.40 7.35
N GLY A 41 -6.40 2.13 6.18
CA GLY A 41 -7.14 2.08 4.91
C GLY A 41 -8.21 0.98 4.88
N ASP A 42 -7.96 -0.13 5.58
CA ASP A 42 -8.89 -1.25 5.73
C ASP A 42 -10.09 -0.96 6.65
N LEU A 43 -9.99 0.06 7.50
CA LEU A 43 -11.03 0.44 8.47
C LEU A 43 -11.77 1.71 8.07
N SER A 44 -11.17 2.55 7.23
CA SER A 44 -11.83 3.71 6.65
C SER A 44 -12.72 3.26 5.49
N GLY A 45 -14.03 3.14 5.72
CA GLY A 45 -15.01 2.79 4.69
C GLY A 45 -15.22 3.84 3.57
N GLY A 46 -14.18 4.59 3.21
CA GLY A 46 -14.19 5.59 2.14
C GLY A 46 -12.89 5.54 1.32
N PRO A 47 -12.89 6.12 0.09
CA PRO A 47 -11.73 6.08 -0.78
C PRO A 47 -10.50 6.70 -0.12
N HIS A 48 -9.32 6.13 -0.40
CA HIS A 48 -7.95 6.53 0.00
C HIS A 48 -7.58 7.96 -0.45
N SER A 49 -8.38 8.91 0.01
CA SER A 49 -8.46 10.28 -0.50
C SER A 49 -7.59 11.25 0.27
N ARG A 50 -7.06 10.83 1.42
CA ARG A 50 -6.22 11.66 2.27
C ARG A 50 -4.74 11.44 1.94
N PRO A 51 -3.96 12.52 1.75
CA PRO A 51 -2.52 12.38 1.56
C PRO A 51 -1.88 11.77 2.81
N GLY A 52 -1.03 10.76 2.62
CA GLY A 52 -0.37 10.08 3.73
C GLY A 52 -0.11 8.60 3.49
N VAL A 53 0.29 7.92 4.56
CA VAL A 53 0.55 6.49 4.55
C VAL A 53 -0.74 5.73 4.83
N ASP A 54 -1.15 4.86 3.90
CA ASP A 54 -2.27 3.94 4.09
C ASP A 54 -1.75 2.56 4.49
N VAL A 55 -2.12 2.11 5.68
CA VAL A 55 -1.81 0.76 6.17
C VAL A 55 -3.08 -0.08 6.08
N HIS A 56 -3.02 -1.24 5.44
CA HIS A 56 -4.16 -2.14 5.29
C HIS A 56 -3.77 -3.61 5.49
N VAL A 57 -4.71 -4.39 6.02
CA VAL A 57 -4.58 -5.84 6.19
C VAL A 57 -5.31 -6.54 5.05
N ALA A 58 -4.59 -7.32 4.23
CA ALA A 58 -5.22 -8.20 3.25
C ALA A 58 -5.68 -9.49 3.95
N PRO A 59 -6.98 -9.84 3.89
CA PRO A 59 -7.54 -10.93 4.70
C PRO A 59 -7.29 -12.33 4.13
N PHE A 60 -6.78 -12.43 2.90
CA PHE A 60 -6.53 -13.72 2.21
C PHE A 60 -5.38 -14.51 2.86
N ILE A 61 -5.32 -15.83 2.64
CA ILE A 61 -4.24 -16.70 3.18
C ILE A 61 -2.86 -16.14 2.83
N GLU A 62 -2.64 -15.80 1.55
CA GLU A 62 -1.40 -15.21 1.04
C GLU A 62 -1.31 -13.68 1.25
N GLY A 63 -2.30 -13.10 1.93
CA GLY A 63 -2.30 -11.68 2.29
C GLY A 63 -1.33 -11.37 3.44
N GLY A 64 -1.35 -10.12 3.89
CA GLY A 64 -0.44 -9.63 4.90
C GLY A 64 -0.76 -8.19 5.29
N VAL A 65 0.23 -7.50 5.82
CA VAL A 65 0.14 -6.06 6.12
C VAL A 65 0.82 -5.30 5.01
N TYR A 66 0.07 -4.46 4.33
CA TYR A 66 0.57 -3.64 3.23
C TYR A 66 0.51 -2.17 3.61
N VAL A 67 1.53 -1.45 3.17
CA VAL A 67 1.73 -0.03 3.43
C VAL A 67 1.91 0.66 2.10
N ASP A 68 1.10 1.68 1.83
CA ASP A 68 1.18 2.46 0.60
C ASP A 68 1.24 3.96 0.90
N TRP A 69 1.69 4.75 -0.06
CA TRP A 69 1.69 6.21 0.02
C TRP A 69 0.66 6.80 -0.95
N SER A 70 -0.29 7.56 -0.42
CA SER A 70 -1.22 8.37 -1.19
C SER A 70 -0.73 9.80 -1.27
N THR A 71 -0.48 10.31 -2.49
CA THR A 71 -0.22 11.73 -2.71
C THR A 71 -1.50 12.56 -2.60
N ASP A 72 -1.36 13.87 -2.56
CA ASP A 72 -2.51 14.77 -2.69
C ASP A 72 -3.31 14.53 -3.97
N ALA A 73 -4.62 14.78 -3.89
CA ALA A 73 -5.58 14.60 -4.96
C ALA A 73 -5.21 15.39 -6.22
N GLU A 74 -4.64 16.59 -6.09
CA GLU A 74 -4.25 17.40 -7.25
C GLU A 74 -3.24 16.65 -8.13
N LEU A 75 -2.19 16.08 -7.53
CA LEU A 75 -1.17 15.32 -8.27
C LEU A 75 -1.70 13.94 -8.70
N ARG A 76 -2.34 13.22 -7.78
CA ARG A 76 -2.85 11.86 -8.00
C ARG A 76 -3.87 11.85 -9.13
N ASP A 77 -4.92 12.66 -9.00
CA ASP A 77 -6.07 12.60 -9.91
C ASP A 77 -5.67 13.12 -11.30
N ALA A 78 -4.79 14.13 -11.39
CA ALA A 78 -4.27 14.60 -12.67
C ALA A 78 -3.45 13.52 -13.40
N ALA A 79 -2.63 12.75 -12.68
CA ALA A 79 -1.88 11.64 -13.26
C ALA A 79 -2.80 10.48 -13.67
N LEU A 80 -3.74 10.06 -12.81
CA LEU A 80 -4.67 8.97 -13.08
C LEU A 80 -5.63 9.27 -14.24
N ASN A 81 -6.11 10.52 -14.35
CA ASN A 81 -6.96 10.94 -15.45
C ASN A 81 -6.24 10.83 -16.80
N LEU A 82 -4.93 11.09 -16.85
CA LEU A 82 -4.14 10.91 -18.07
C LEU A 82 -3.95 9.43 -18.40
N PHE A 83 -3.63 8.60 -17.41
CA PHE A 83 -3.55 7.15 -17.61
C PHE A 83 -4.86 6.58 -18.20
N ALA A 84 -6.01 7.01 -17.68
CA ALA A 84 -7.32 6.59 -18.17
C ALA A 84 -7.60 7.00 -19.62
N GLN A 85 -6.95 8.06 -20.13
CA GLN A 85 -7.07 8.51 -21.51
C GLN A 85 -6.16 7.75 -22.49
N GLY A 86 -5.28 6.88 -21.98
CA GLY A 86 -4.29 6.16 -22.77
C GLY A 86 -3.09 7.04 -23.10
N ILE A 87 -2.01 6.89 -22.34
CA ILE A 87 -0.74 7.59 -22.59
C ILE A 87 0.25 6.69 -23.35
N ASP A 88 1.20 7.32 -24.02
CA ASP A 88 2.41 6.63 -24.46
C ASP A 88 3.32 6.38 -23.24
N TYR A 89 3.45 5.12 -22.85
CA TYR A 89 4.31 4.71 -21.73
C TYR A 89 5.81 4.83 -22.03
N SER A 90 6.19 4.95 -23.30
CA SER A 90 7.59 5.17 -23.70
C SER A 90 8.01 6.62 -23.50
N ASN A 91 7.06 7.55 -23.45
CA ASN A 91 7.28 8.97 -23.21
C ASN A 91 6.10 9.58 -22.43
N PRO A 92 5.96 9.22 -21.14
CA PRO A 92 4.82 9.63 -20.33
C PRO A 92 4.81 11.15 -20.09
N PRO A 93 3.62 11.77 -19.96
CA PRO A 93 3.52 13.18 -19.60
C PRO A 93 4.31 13.53 -18.32
N PRO A 94 4.88 14.74 -18.20
CA PRO A 94 5.70 15.11 -17.04
C PRO A 94 5.01 14.91 -15.68
N ILE A 95 3.72 15.20 -15.59
CA ILE A 95 2.95 15.03 -14.35
C ILE A 95 2.80 13.55 -13.94
N VAL A 96 2.66 12.65 -14.91
CA VAL A 96 2.63 11.19 -14.68
C VAL A 96 3.99 10.72 -14.19
N SER A 97 5.05 11.16 -14.86
CA SER A 97 6.44 10.86 -14.46
C SER A 97 6.73 11.34 -13.05
N HIS A 98 6.30 12.57 -12.72
CA HIS A 98 6.48 13.16 -11.41
C HIS A 98 5.73 12.38 -10.33
N HIS A 99 4.46 12.06 -10.56
CA HIS A 99 3.66 11.25 -9.63
C HIS A 99 4.34 9.90 -9.34
N ASN A 100 4.75 9.17 -10.38
CA ASN A 100 5.45 7.89 -10.20
C ASN A 100 6.78 8.05 -9.45
N THR A 101 7.54 9.11 -9.72
CA THR A 101 8.80 9.40 -9.02
C THR A 101 8.56 9.63 -7.52
N VAL A 102 7.51 10.37 -7.16
CA VAL A 102 7.12 10.59 -5.75
C VAL A 102 6.76 9.26 -5.08
N LEU A 103 5.97 8.40 -5.74
CA LEU A 103 5.61 7.09 -5.19
C LEU A 103 6.85 6.21 -4.92
N GLN A 104 7.81 6.18 -5.84
CA GLN A 104 9.06 5.42 -5.68
C GLN A 104 9.94 5.93 -4.53
N HIS A 105 10.06 7.26 -4.39
CA HIS A 105 10.80 7.85 -3.28
C HIS A 105 10.13 7.54 -1.94
N MET A 106 8.80 7.62 -1.88
CA MET A 106 8.08 7.31 -0.64
C MET A 106 8.12 5.83 -0.31
N GLN A 107 8.02 4.92 -1.29
CA GLN A 107 8.25 3.49 -1.08
C GLN A 107 9.63 3.22 -0.46
N SER A 108 10.68 3.83 -1.03
CA SER A 108 12.05 3.70 -0.51
C SER A 108 12.18 4.24 0.93
N ALA A 109 11.54 5.37 1.22
CA ALA A 109 11.51 5.95 2.56
C ALA A 109 10.78 5.05 3.56
N LEU A 110 9.62 4.51 3.18
CA LEU A 110 8.82 3.59 4.00
C LEU A 110 9.60 2.32 4.32
N LEU A 111 10.25 1.71 3.31
CA LEU A 111 11.14 0.57 3.52
C LEU A 111 12.23 0.89 4.54
N GLY A 112 12.94 2.01 4.37
CA GLY A 112 14.00 2.42 5.28
C GLY A 112 13.52 2.66 6.72
N ILE A 113 12.40 3.38 6.88
CA ILE A 113 11.82 3.69 8.19
C ILE A 113 11.39 2.40 8.90
N LEU A 114 10.61 1.55 8.24
CA LEU A 114 10.10 0.31 8.84
C LEU A 114 11.24 -0.66 9.16
N THR A 115 12.22 -0.78 8.26
CA THR A 115 13.43 -1.58 8.51
C THR A 115 14.18 -1.08 9.75
N SER A 116 14.34 0.25 9.90
CA SER A 116 15.02 0.85 11.05
C SER A 116 14.25 0.68 12.37
N ALA A 117 12.92 0.56 12.29
CA ALA A 117 12.04 0.25 13.42
C ALA A 117 11.98 -1.25 13.77
N GLY A 118 12.74 -2.09 13.04
CA GLY A 118 12.86 -3.53 13.31
C GLY A 118 11.79 -4.39 12.65
N PHE A 119 11.13 -3.92 11.59
CA PHE A 119 10.21 -4.73 10.81
C PHE A 119 10.92 -5.51 9.70
N GLU A 120 10.40 -6.69 9.39
CA GLU A 120 10.71 -7.40 8.16
C GLU A 120 9.82 -6.85 7.04
N VAL A 121 10.44 -6.28 6.02
CA VAL A 121 9.75 -5.61 4.92
C VAL A 121 10.33 -6.01 3.57
N GLU A 122 9.46 -6.08 2.57
CA GLU A 122 9.83 -6.39 1.19
C GLU A 122 9.04 -5.54 0.20
N GLU A 123 9.62 -5.35 -0.99
CA GLU A 123 8.88 -4.87 -2.15
C GLU A 123 8.04 -6.05 -2.69
N PRO A 124 6.71 -5.98 -2.65
CA PRO A 124 5.87 -6.97 -3.32
C PRO A 124 6.08 -6.90 -4.84
N ASP A 125 5.78 -7.99 -5.56
CA ASP A 125 5.94 -8.03 -7.01
C ASP A 125 5.26 -6.81 -7.69
N ARG A 126 6.06 -6.09 -8.48
CA ARG A 126 5.72 -4.79 -9.08
C ARG A 126 4.50 -4.86 -9.99
N HIS A 127 4.18 -6.05 -10.50
CA HIS A 127 3.05 -6.26 -11.40
C HIS A 127 1.69 -6.31 -10.68
N GLY A 128 1.66 -6.67 -9.40
CA GLY A 128 0.41 -6.78 -8.61
C GLY A 128 0.19 -5.66 -7.61
N HIS A 129 1.26 -5.04 -7.12
CA HIS A 129 1.22 -4.22 -5.90
C HIS A 129 1.85 -2.82 -6.03
N GLY A 130 2.21 -2.39 -7.24
CA GLY A 130 2.65 -1.01 -7.50
C GLY A 130 3.79 -0.55 -6.57
N SER A 131 3.59 0.57 -5.87
CA SER A 131 4.54 1.17 -4.92
C SER A 131 4.36 0.72 -3.47
N MET A 132 3.56 -0.33 -3.22
CA MET A 132 3.32 -0.80 -1.86
C MET A 132 4.58 -1.39 -1.22
N VAL A 133 4.57 -1.46 0.10
CA VAL A 133 5.54 -2.18 0.93
C VAL A 133 4.80 -3.27 1.69
N HIS A 134 5.30 -4.50 1.62
CA HIS A 134 4.75 -5.62 2.37
C HIS A 134 5.54 -5.80 3.67
N VAL A 135 4.82 -5.89 4.80
CA VAL A 135 5.38 -6.12 6.13
C VAL A 135 5.01 -7.54 6.57
N THR A 136 6.01 -8.40 6.66
CA THR A 136 5.82 -9.84 6.96
C THR A 136 5.93 -10.14 8.45
N GLY A 137 6.61 -9.28 9.22
CA GLY A 137 6.84 -9.53 10.64
C GLY A 137 7.85 -8.57 11.28
N LEU A 138 8.56 -9.08 12.29
CA LEU A 138 9.62 -8.36 13.00
C LEU A 138 10.96 -9.04 12.75
N ARG A 139 12.01 -8.23 12.67
CA ARG A 139 13.38 -8.71 12.64
C ARG A 139 13.74 -9.29 13.99
N SER A 140 14.31 -10.49 13.96
CA SER A 140 14.90 -11.19 15.11
C SER A 140 16.32 -10.71 15.41
#